data_AF-X6JST6-F1
#
_entry.id   AF-X6JST6-F1
#
_cell.length_a   1.000
_cell.length_b   1.000
_cell.length_c   1.000
_cell.angle_alpha   90.00
_cell.angle_beta   90.00
_cell.angle_gamma   90.00
#
_symmetry.space_group_name_H-M   'P 1'
#
loop_
_entity.id
_entity.type
_entity.pdbx_description
1 polymer ?
#
loop_
_entity_poly.entity_id
_entity_poly.type
_entity_poly.pdbx_seq_one_letter_code
_entity_poly.pdbx_strand_id
1 'polypeptide(L)' 'MTWEVVFGDEFDGEFEALHQTVQDELLASAKLLGAFGPQLGRPHADTLNGSSFANMK' A
#
# COMPACT_ATOMS: atom_id res chain seq x y z
N MET A 1 -15.65 -2.71 6.43
CA MET A 1 -15.72 -2.05 5.11
C MET A 1 -14.45 -2.39 4.38
N THR A 2 -14.56 -2.89 3.16
CA THR A 2 -13.39 -3.13 2.30
C THR A 2 -13.03 -1.81 1.64
N TRP A 3 -11.79 -1.35 1.83
CA TRP A 3 -11.24 -0.20 1.13
C TRP A 3 -10.77 -0.64 -0.25
N GLU A 4 -11.06 0.19 -1.25
CA GLU A 4 -10.50 0.02 -2.59
C GLU A 4 -9.01 0.36 -2.54
N VAL A 5 -8.18 -0.56 -3.06
CA VAL A 5 -6.74 -0.39 -3.17
C VAL A 5 -6.40 -0.56 -4.64
N VAL A 6 -5.76 0.46 -5.21
CA VAL A 6 -5.34 0.49 -6.61
C VAL A 6 -3.86 0.79 -6.67
N PHE A 7 -3.18 0.23 -7.68
CA PHE A 7 -1.86 0.69 -8.08
C PHE A 7 -2.04 1.78 -9.12
N GLY A 8 -1.23 2.83 -9.05
CA GLY A 8 -1.21 3.87 -10.07
C GLY A 8 -0.49 3.38 -11.31
N ASP A 9 -0.92 3.83 -12.48
CA ASP A 9 -0.36 3.44 -13.78
C ASP A 9 1.16 3.67 -13.85
N GLU A 10 1.67 4.70 -13.15
CA GLU A 10 3.11 4.99 -13.10
C GLU A 10 3.92 3.91 -12.36
N PHE A 11 3.28 3.12 -11.48
CA PHE A 11 3.94 2.10 -10.67
C PHE A 11 3.94 0.71 -11.33
N ASP A 12 3.11 0.46 -12.34
CA ASP A 12 2.97 -0.87 -12.95
C ASP A 12 4.30 -1.41 -13.49
N GLY A 13 5.07 -0.58 -14.20
CA GLY A 13 6.37 -0.97 -14.73
C GLY A 13 7.41 -1.25 -13.64
N GLU A 14 7.35 -0.52 -12.51
CA GLU A 14 8.21 -0.79 -11.36
C GLU A 14 7.83 -2.12 -10.71
N PHE A 15 6.54 -2.36 -10.51
CA PHE A 15 6.03 -3.60 -9.92
C PHE A 15 6.44 -4.83 -10.73
N GLU A 16 6.28 -4.79 -12.06
CA GLU A 16 6.67 -5.89 -12.95
C GLU A 16 8.18 -6.16 -12.93
N ALA A 17 9.00 -5.13 -12.71
CA ALA A 17 10.45 -5.26 -12.61
C ALA A 17 10.92 -5.86 -11.27
N LEU A 18 10.07 -5.91 -10.25
CA LEU A 18 10.40 -6.51 -8.96
C LEU A 18 10.50 -8.03 -9.07
N HIS A 19 11.31 -8.62 -8.20
CA HIS A 19 11.37 -10.08 -8.07
C HIS A 19 10.00 -10.63 -7.63
N GLN A 20 9.61 -11.80 -8.13
CA GLN A 20 8.27 -12.36 -7.89
C GLN A 20 7.91 -12.47 -6.39
N THR A 21 8.88 -12.83 -5.56
CA THR A 21 8.71 -12.88 -4.11
C THR A 21 8.38 -11.52 -3.48
N VAL A 22 8.89 -10.43 -4.05
CA VAL A 22 8.58 -9.06 -3.60
C VAL A 22 7.21 -8.63 -4.09
N GLN A 23 6.83 -9.00 -5.32
CA GLN A 23 5.49 -8.78 -5.85
C GLN A 23 4.43 -9.44 -4.96
N ASP A 24 4.65 -10.69 -4.56
CA ASP A 24 3.75 -11.45 -3.69
C ASP A 24 3.55 -10.77 -2.32
N GLU A 25 4.63 -10.30 -1.69
CA GLU A 25 4.58 -9.60 -0.40
C GLU A 25 3.91 -8.22 -0.51
N LEU A 26 4.11 -7.48 -1.60
CA LEU A 26 3.40 -6.23 -1.87
C LEU A 26 1.90 -6.46 -2.03
N LEU A 27 1.51 -7.48 -2.80
CA LEU A 27 0.10 -7.83 -2.98
C LEU A 27 -0.54 -8.32 -1.67
N ALA A 28 0.19 -9.05 -0.83
CA ALA A 28 -0.27 -9.43 0.51
C ALA A 28 -0.49 -8.19 1.39
N SER A 29 0.43 -7.24 1.36
CA SER A 29 0.34 -5.97 2.09
C SER A 29 -0.83 -5.11 1.59
N ALA A 30 -1.07 -5.05 0.27
CA ALA A 30 -2.20 -4.35 -0.33
C ALA A 30 -3.56 -4.96 0.10
N LYS A 31 -3.65 -6.30 0.19
CA LYS A 31 -4.85 -6.97 0.72
C LYS A 31 -5.10 -6.62 2.19
N LEU A 32 -4.04 -6.54 2.99
CA LEU A 32 -4.14 -6.12 4.38
C LEU A 32 -4.63 -4.66 4.48
N LEU A 33 -4.10 -3.76 3.65
CA LEU A 33 -4.55 -2.38 3.57
C LEU A 33 -6.04 -2.30 3.17
N GLY A 34 -6.50 -3.08 2.20
CA GLY A 34 -7.91 -3.12 1.81
C GLY A 34 -8.83 -3.62 2.92
N ALA A 35 -8.38 -4.58 3.74
CA ALA A 35 -9.18 -5.13 4.82
C ALA A 35 -9.34 -4.17 6.02
N PHE A 36 -8.27 -3.44 6.38
CA PHE A 36 -8.24 -2.60 7.58
C PHE A 36 -8.38 -1.09 7.29
N GLY A 37 -8.04 -0.65 6.08
CA GLY A 37 -8.06 0.74 5.66
C GLY A 37 -7.22 1.62 6.59
N PRO A 38 -7.68 2.85 6.94
CA PRO A 38 -6.99 3.77 7.84
C PRO A 38 -6.69 3.22 9.24
N GLN A 39 -7.32 2.13 9.65
CA GLN A 39 -7.05 1.46 10.93
C GLN A 39 -5.80 0.58 10.88
N LEU A 40 -5.25 0.29 9.69
CA LEU A 40 -3.97 -0.37 9.57
C LEU A 40 -2.87 0.52 10.17
N GLY A 41 -2.01 -0.10 10.96
CA GLY A 41 -0.92 0.57 11.66
C GLY A 41 0.32 -0.30 11.70
N ARG A 42 1.26 0.07 12.58
CA ARG A 42 2.55 -0.62 12.72
C ARG A 42 2.35 -2.12 13.02
N PRO A 43 3.19 -3.02 12.45
CA PRO A 43 4.37 -2.72 11.64
C PRO A 43 4.08 -2.51 10.14
N HIS A 44 2.83 -2.59 9.69
CA HIS A 44 2.49 -2.68 8.27
C HIS A 44 2.22 -1.32 7.59
N ALA A 45 1.82 -0.32 8.37
CA ALA A 45 1.63 1.05 7.89
C ALA A 45 2.04 2.05 8.97
N ASP A 46 2.54 3.21 8.54
CA ASP A 46 2.88 4.33 9.43
C ASP A 46 2.41 5.65 8.81
N THR A 47 2.66 6.77 9.49
CA THR A 47 2.27 8.10 9.02
C THR A 47 3.27 8.62 7.99
N LEU A 48 2.76 9.09 6.85
CA LEU A 48 3.56 9.75 5.83
C LEU A 48 3.84 11.20 6.24
N ASN A 49 5.05 11.45 6.75
CA ASN A 49 5.50 12.80 7.09
C ASN A 49 5.83 13.61 5.82
N GLY A 50 5.51 14.90 5.83
CA GLY A 50 5.81 15.81 4.71
C GLY A 50 4.75 15.86 3.60
N SER A 51 3.63 15.14 3.74
CA SER A 51 2.50 15.27 2.82
C SER A 51 1.83 16.65 2.94
N SER A 52 1.33 17.17 1.80
CA SER A 52 0.45 18.35 1.80
C SER A 52 -0.95 18.06 2.35
N PHE A 53 -1.31 16.78 2.53
CA PHE A 53 -2.60 16.35 3.06
C PHE A 53 -2.48 15.89 4.52
N ALA A 54 -3.39 16.35 5.36
CA ALA A 54 -3.43 15.97 6.77
C ALA A 54 -3.82 14.49 6.97
N ASN A 55 -3.23 13.84 7.97
CA ASN A 55 -3.49 12.45 8.35
C ASN A 55 -3.23 11.42 7.23
N MET A 56 -2.34 11.74 6.30
CA MET A 56 -1.90 10.78 5.29
C MET A 56 -1.04 9.69 5.94
N LYS A 57 -1.36 8.45 5.63
CA LYS A 57 -0.61 7.26 5.99
C LYS A 57 -0.11 6.62 4.71
#